data_AF-A0A089IRM1-F1
#
_entry.id   AF-A0A089IRM1-F1
#
_cell.length_a   1.000
_cell.length_b   1.000
_cell.length_c   1.000
_cell.angle_alpha   90.00
_cell.angle_beta   90.00
_cell.angle_gamma   90.00
#
_symmetry.space_group_name_H-M   'P 1'
#
loop_
_entity.id
_entity.type
_entity.pdbx_description
1 polymer ?
#
loop_
_entity_poly.entity_id
_entity_poly.type
_entity_poly.pdbx_seq_one_letter_code
_entity_poly.pdbx_strand_id
1 'polypeptide(L)' 'MVLEFSENGHTVSAGGITVELFAKEFALLRFLYRNRGRAFSREQLLNSVWPLEYPVERTVDDHIATNGGSD' A
#
# COMPACT_ATOMS: atom_id res chain seq x y z
N MET A 1 -1.68 2.41 -20.24
CA MET A 1 -2.63 2.62 -19.13
C MET A 1 -2.00 3.59 -18.15
N VAL A 2 -2.53 4.81 -18.09
CA VAL A 2 -2.12 5.87 -17.14
C VAL A 2 -3.04 5.76 -15.93
N LEU A 3 -2.46 5.82 -14.72
CA LEU A 3 -3.22 5.95 -13.48
C LEU A 3 -3.29 7.42 -13.10
N GLU A 4 -4.49 7.91 -12.79
CA GLU A 4 -4.72 9.26 -12.27
C GLU A 4 -4.87 9.16 -10.74
N PHE A 5 -4.16 10.00 -10.01
CA PHE A 5 -4.12 10.00 -8.54
C PHE A 5 -4.73 11.30 -8.02
N SER A 6 -5.71 11.20 -7.13
CA SER A 6 -6.37 12.34 -6.50
C SER A 6 -6.02 12.41 -5.02
N GLU A 7 -5.21 13.42 -4.63
CA GLU A 7 -4.66 13.55 -3.27
C GLU A 7 -5.72 13.95 -2.23
N ASN A 8 -6.82 14.57 -2.65
CA ASN A 8 -7.86 15.07 -1.73
C ASN A 8 -8.74 13.95 -1.14
N GLY A 9 -8.78 12.77 -1.77
CA GLY A 9 -9.66 11.67 -1.38
C GLY A 9 -9.00 10.30 -1.40
N HIS A 10 -7.67 10.22 -1.59
CA HIS A 10 -6.96 8.96 -1.79
C HIS A 10 -7.60 8.07 -2.88
N THR A 11 -8.13 8.69 -3.92
CA THR A 11 -8.79 8.00 -5.04
C THR A 11 -7.86 7.84 -6.22
N VAL A 12 -7.96 6.69 -6.88
CA VAL A 12 -7.21 6.37 -8.10
C VAL A 12 -8.19 6.07 -9.22
N SER A 13 -8.01 6.73 -10.36
CA SER A 13 -8.79 6.47 -11.57
C SER A 13 -7.96 5.80 -12.64
N ALA A 14 -8.52 4.76 -13.25
CA ALA A 14 -7.87 3.96 -14.27
C ALA A 14 -8.89 3.54 -15.33
N GLY A 15 -8.76 4.09 -16.55
CA GLY A 15 -9.61 3.70 -17.68
C GLY A 15 -11.11 3.94 -17.42
N GLY A 16 -11.46 5.01 -16.69
CA GLY A 16 -12.84 5.34 -16.34
C GLY A 16 -13.37 4.67 -15.07
N ILE A 17 -12.59 3.81 -14.42
CA ILE A 17 -12.93 3.22 -13.12
C ILE A 17 -12.22 4.00 -12.02
N THR A 18 -12.97 4.57 -11.09
CA THR A 18 -12.43 5.23 -9.89
C THR A 18 -12.55 4.29 -8.70
N VAL A 19 -11.44 4.08 -8.00
CA VAL A 19 -11.37 3.28 -6.78
C VAL A 19 -10.91 4.18 -5.65
N GLU A 20 -11.64 4.16 -4.56
CA GLU A 20 -11.25 4.81 -3.32
C GLU A 20 -10.39 3.84 -2.51
N LEU A 21 -9.20 4.28 -2.12
CA LEU A 21 -8.21 3.47 -1.41
C LEU A 21 -7.98 4.05 -0.02
N PHE A 22 -7.61 3.20 0.93
CA PHE A 22 -7.11 3.71 2.21
C PHE A 22 -5.80 4.48 1.99
N ALA A 23 -5.52 5.45 2.87
CA ALA A 23 -4.32 6.29 2.76
C ALA A 23 -3.01 5.49 2.56
N LYS A 24 -2.90 4.33 3.23
CA LYS A 24 -1.75 3.41 3.13
C LYS A 24 -1.68 2.72 1.76
N GLU A 25 -2.81 2.23 1.25
CA GLU A 25 -2.88 1.58 -0.07
C GLU A 25 -2.62 2.57 -1.21
N PHE A 26 -3.15 3.80 -1.09
CA PHE A 26 -2.88 4.87 -2.03
C PHE A 26 -1.39 5.23 -2.07
N ALA A 27 -0.75 5.38 -0.90
CA ALA A 27 0.68 5.64 -0.80
C ALA A 27 1.52 4.52 -1.42
N LEU A 28 1.17 3.25 -1.15
CA LEU A 28 1.83 2.08 -1.74
C LEU A 28 1.68 2.04 -3.26
N LEU A 29 0.46 2.19 -3.78
CA LEU A 29 0.20 2.16 -5.22
C LEU A 29 0.93 3.29 -5.93
N ARG A 30 0.93 4.49 -5.35
CA ARG A 30 1.67 5.64 -5.87
C ARG A 30 3.17 5.40 -5.85
N PHE A 31 3.70 4.80 -4.79
CA PHE A 31 5.11 4.45 -4.68
C PHE A 31 5.52 3.44 -5.75
N LEU A 32 4.75 2.36 -5.91
CA LEU A 32 4.97 1.33 -6.93
C LEU A 32 4.83 1.91 -8.35
N TYR A 33 3.87 2.81 -8.57
CA TYR A 33 3.66 3.45 -9.86
C TYR A 33 4.84 4.36 -10.25
N ARG A 34 5.34 5.18 -9.33
CA ARG A 34 6.50 6.05 -9.54
C ARG A 34 7.80 5.25 -9.75
N ASN A 35 7.89 4.07 -9.14
CA ASN A 35 9.06 3.20 -9.23
C ASN A 35 8.82 1.96 -10.12
N ARG A 36 7.91 2.06 -11.09
CA ARG A 36 7.63 0.96 -12.03
C ARG A 36 8.91 0.48 -12.71
N GLY A 37 9.06 -0.84 -12.80
CA GLY A 37 10.24 -1.49 -13.38
C GLY A 37 11.33 -1.86 -12.36
N ARG A 38 11.13 -1.56 -11.07
CA ARG A 38 11.97 -2.07 -9.97
C ARG A 38 11.18 -3.04 -9.10
N ALA A 39 11.78 -4.19 -8.82
CA ALA A 39 11.29 -5.10 -7.81
C ALA A 39 11.70 -4.58 -6.43
N PHE A 40 10.75 -4.50 -5.50
CA PHE A 40 11.02 -4.13 -4.11
C PHE A 40 10.80 -5.33 -3.21
N SER A 41 11.75 -5.57 -2.31
CA SER A 41 11.57 -6.54 -1.23
C SER A 41 10.52 -6.06 -0.23
N ARG A 42 9.91 -6.99 0.50
CA ARG A 42 8.93 -6.70 1.55
C ARG A 42 9.40 -5.61 2.52
N GLU A 43 10.65 -5.70 2.98
CA GLU A 43 11.27 -4.74 3.89
C GLU A 43 11.46 -3.34 3.27
N GLN A 44 11.74 -3.26 1.97
CA GLN A 44 11.88 -1.99 1.24
C GLN A 44 10.54 -1.28 1.07
N LEU A 45 9.48 -2.05 0.81
CA LEU A 45 8.10 -1.53 0.74
C LEU A 45 7.62 -1.06 2.12
N LEU A 46 7.87 -1.86 3.16
CA LEU A 46 7.58 -1.48 4.54
C LEU A 46 8.30 -0.18 4.91
N ASN A 47 9.61 -0.06 4.71
CA ASN A 47 10.33 1.17 5.02
C ASN A 47 9.88 2.38 4.18
N SER A 48 9.48 2.18 2.92
CA SER A 48 9.11 3.29 2.03
C SER A 48 7.69 3.80 2.22
N VAL A 49 6.75 2.93 2.60
CA VAL A 49 5.33 3.28 2.81
C VAL A 49 5.04 3.55 4.30
N TRP A 50 5.84 2.97 5.20
CA TRP A 50 5.79 3.20 6.65
C TRP A 50 7.09 3.82 7.21
N PRO A 51 7.61 4.95 6.70
CA PRO A 51 8.85 5.53 7.23
C PRO A 51 8.73 6.12 8.65
N LEU A 52 7.51 6.17 9.23
CA LEU A 52 7.23 6.78 10.53
C LEU A 52 6.60 5.83 11.56
N GLU A 53 6.38 4.55 11.21
CA GLU A 53 6.14 3.50 12.21
C GLU A 53 7.46 2.73 12.42
N TYR A 54 8.55 3.46 12.73
CA TYR A 54 9.63 2.84 13.51
C TYR A 54 9.09 2.64 14.93
N PRO A 55 9.44 1.53 15.60
CA PRO A 55 8.70 1.01 16.73
C PRO A 55 8.63 2.01 17.89
N VAL A 56 7.41 2.39 18.27
CA VAL A 56 7.03 2.02 19.63
C VAL A 56 6.78 0.53 19.58
N GLU A 57 7.49 -0.21 20.41
CA GLU A 57 7.54 -1.66 20.44
C GLU A 57 6.17 -2.32 20.23
N ARG A 58 6.14 -3.35 19.38
CA ARG A 58 5.00 -4.25 19.07
C ARG A 58 3.91 -3.59 18.19
N THR A 59 3.32 -4.21 17.18
CA THR A 59 3.12 -5.62 16.85
C THR A 59 2.88 -5.66 15.35
N VAL A 60 3.82 -6.19 14.56
CA VAL A 60 3.63 -6.37 13.11
C VAL A 60 2.92 -7.70 12.79
N ASP A 61 2.50 -8.43 13.83
CA ASP A 61 1.96 -9.79 13.74
C ASP A 61 0.43 -9.90 13.60
N ASP A 62 -0.34 -8.81 13.68
CA ASP A 62 -1.80 -8.96 13.83
C ASP A 62 -2.64 -8.81 12.56
N HIS A 63 -2.10 -8.29 11.43
CA HIS A 63 -2.98 -7.82 10.34
C HIS A 63 -2.81 -8.50 8.98
N ILE A 64 -2.05 -9.59 8.88
CA ILE A 64 -2.14 -10.48 7.71
C ILE A 64 -2.99 -11.68 8.11
N ALA A 65 -4.29 -11.58 7.83
CA ALA A 65 -5.29 -12.61 8.04
C ALA A 65 -4.77 -14.02 7.71
N THR A 66 -4.70 -14.89 8.73
CA THR A 66 -4.80 -16.33 8.50
C THR A 66 -6.29 -16.68 8.50
N ASN A 67 -6.85 -16.75 7.30
CA ASN A 67 -8.10 -17.44 7.07
C ASN A 67 -7.72 -18.90 6.86
N GLY A 68 -7.99 -19.75 7.85
CA GLY A 68 -7.59 -21.15 7.81
C GLY A 68 -8.21 -21.92 8.96
N GLY A 69 -9.48 -22.29 8.79
CA GLY A 69 -10.10 -23.31 9.62
C GLY A 69 -9.38 -24.65 9.44
N SER A 70 -9.15 -25.33 10.56
CA SER A 70 -9.14 -26.79 10.74
C SER A 70 -8.70 -27.07 12.18
N ASP A 71 -9.67 -27.10 13.09
CA ASP A 71 -10.06 -28.24 13.94
C ASP A 71 -11.13 -27.76 14.94
#